data_AF-A0A7C5XC33-F1
#
_entry.id   AF-A0A7C5XC33-F1
#
_cell.length_a   1.000
_cell.length_b   1.000
_cell.length_c   1.000
_cell.angle_alpha   90.00
_cell.angle_beta   90.00
_cell.angle_gamma   90.00
#
_symmetry.space_group_name_H-M   'P 1'
#
loop_
_entity.id
_entity.type
_entity.pdbx_description
1 polymer ?
#
loop_
_entity_poly.entity_id
_entity_poly.type
_entity_poly.pdbx_seq_one_letter_code
_entity_poly.pdbx_strand_id
1 'polypeptide(L)'
;MRQLKRWNCVACGEEIIEGQLFTFYNKGPVHWECLEREMAARVYKDVDLAALVRLDHYLHEGIVLAKQLEYMTQSEEVRKRIEEIRRQLEVLAAKLTNEITAKV
;
A
#
# COMPACT_ATOMS: atom_id res chain seq x y z
N MET A 1 12.40 -18.66 -10.29
CA MET A 1 11.71 -17.35 -10.17
C MET A 1 10.67 -17.49 -9.08
N ARG A 2 10.61 -16.57 -8.10
CA ARG A 2 9.59 -16.61 -7.05
C ARG A 2 8.23 -16.36 -7.70
N GLN A 3 7.22 -17.16 -7.36
CA GLN A 3 5.85 -16.92 -7.80
C GLN A 3 5.31 -15.71 -7.02
N LEU A 4 5.02 -14.62 -7.74
CA LEU A 4 4.41 -13.42 -7.16
C LEU A 4 2.97 -13.74 -6.77
N LYS A 5 2.57 -13.26 -5.58
CA LYS A 5 1.17 -13.35 -5.17
C LYS A 5 0.29 -12.49 -6.08
N ARG A 6 -0.95 -12.94 -6.27
CA ARG A 6 -1.96 -12.32 -7.12
C ARG A 6 -3.26 -12.21 -6.35
N TRP A 7 -3.97 -11.11 -6.58
CA TRP A 7 -5.30 -10.83 -6.04
C TRP A 7 -6.16 -10.17 -7.11
N ASN A 8 -7.47 -10.11 -6.89
CA ASN A 8 -8.37 -9.32 -7.73
C ASN A 8 -8.80 -8.08 -6.94
N CYS A 9 -8.70 -6.90 -7.55
CA CYS A 9 -9.13 -5.66 -6.94
C CYS A 9 -10.64 -5.71 -6.69
N VAL A 10 -11.05 -5.45 -5.46
CA VAL A 10 -12.48 -5.47 -5.08
C VAL A 10 -13.29 -4.31 -5.65
N ALA A 11 -12.63 -3.27 -6.17
CA ALA A 11 -13.28 -2.10 -6.76
C ALA A 11 -13.45 -2.20 -8.28
N CYS A 12 -12.42 -2.64 -9.02
CA CYS A 12 -12.45 -2.71 -10.48
C CYS A 12 -12.45 -4.13 -11.07
N GLY A 13 -12.20 -5.16 -10.25
CA GLY A 13 -12.14 -6.56 -10.69
C GLY A 13 -10.82 -6.97 -11.35
N GLU A 14 -9.95 -6.02 -11.70
CA GLU A 14 -8.67 -6.28 -12.36
C GLU A 14 -7.62 -6.89 -11.42
N GLU A 15 -6.62 -7.55 -12.01
CA GLU A 15 -5.55 -8.22 -11.26
C GLU A 15 -4.64 -7.22 -10.52
N ILE A 16 -4.28 -7.57 -9.29
CA ILE A 16 -3.23 -6.97 -8.48
C ILE A 16 -2.11 -7.99 -8.35
N ILE A 17 -0.89 -7.58 -8.71
CA ILE A 17 0.32 -8.38 -8.62
C ILE A 17 1.19 -7.86 -7.47
N GLU A 18 1.76 -8.76 -6.67
CA GLU A 18 2.72 -8.41 -5.62
C GLU A 18 3.83 -7.49 -6.16
N GLY A 19 4.00 -6.33 -5.52
CA GLY A 19 4.96 -5.31 -5.94
C GLY A 19 4.33 -4.14 -6.69
N GLN A 20 3.05 -4.23 -7.09
CA GLN A 20 2.27 -3.07 -7.51
C GLN A 20 1.84 -2.21 -6.32
N LEU A 21 1.33 -1.02 -6.59
CA LEU A 21 0.80 -0.11 -5.58
C LEU A 21 -0.65 -0.49 -5.24
N PHE A 22 -0.82 -1.14 -4.09
CA PHE A 22 -2.13 -1.60 -3.60
C PHE A 22 -2.13 -1.68 -2.07
N THR A 23 -3.31 -1.81 -1.48
CA THR A 23 -3.48 -2.08 -0.04
C THR A 23 -4.56 -3.13 0.22
N PHE A 24 -4.72 -3.52 1.48
CA PHE A 24 -5.87 -4.26 1.98
C PHE A 24 -6.67 -3.38 2.92
N TYR A 25 -7.98 -3.36 2.74
CA TYR A 25 -8.94 -2.72 3.64
C TYR A 25 -10.12 -3.67 3.93
N ASN A 26 -11.15 -3.19 4.63
CA ASN A 26 -12.27 -4.02 5.09
C ASN A 26 -12.96 -4.85 3.99
N LYS A 27 -13.04 -4.38 2.73
CA LYS A 27 -13.65 -5.13 1.63
C LYS A 27 -12.70 -6.09 0.92
N GLY A 28 -11.38 -6.00 1.16
CA GLY A 28 -10.36 -6.86 0.56
C GLY A 28 -9.21 -6.10 -0.13
N PRO A 29 -8.46 -6.74 -1.05
CA PRO A 29 -7.37 -6.11 -1.79
C PRO A 29 -7.87 -5.06 -2.79
N VAL A 30 -7.22 -3.90 -2.86
CA VAL A 30 -7.63 -2.78 -3.71
C VAL A 30 -6.44 -2.05 -4.31
N HIS A 31 -6.48 -1.71 -5.60
CA HIS A 31 -5.49 -0.80 -6.19
C HIS A 31 -5.57 0.55 -5.48
N TRP A 32 -4.43 1.19 -5.30
CA TRP A 32 -4.40 2.44 -4.56
C TRP A 32 -5.24 3.55 -5.23
N GLU A 33 -5.17 3.67 -6.56
CA GLU A 33 -6.02 4.58 -7.33
C GLU A 33 -7.52 4.28 -7.25
N CYS A 34 -7.89 3.02 -7.03
CA CYS A 34 -9.30 2.66 -6.87
C CYS A 34 -9.81 3.07 -5.49
N LEU A 35 -9.00 2.86 -4.45
CA LEU A 35 -9.32 3.32 -3.10
C LEU A 35 -9.43 4.85 -3.04
N GLU A 36 -8.50 5.57 -3.65
CA GLU A 36 -8.53 7.03 -3.72
C GLU A 36 -9.83 7.53 -4.39
N ARG A 37 -10.25 6.88 -5.47
CA ARG A 37 -11.52 7.18 -6.15
C ARG A 37 -12.74 6.93 -5.26
N GLU A 38 -12.79 5.82 -4.52
CA GLU A 38 -13.86 5.55 -3.55
C GLU A 38 -13.91 6.62 -2.43
N MET A 39 -12.75 7.11 -2.01
CA MET A 39 -12.62 8.08 -0.92
C MET A 39 -12.79 9.54 -1.37
N ALA A 40 -12.78 9.83 -2.68
CA ALA A 40 -12.68 11.17 -3.24
C ALA A 40 -13.72 12.16 -2.68
N ALA A 41 -14.98 11.76 -2.55
CA ALA A 41 -16.05 12.63 -2.04
C ALA A 41 -15.86 13.02 -0.56
N ARG A 42 -15.24 12.15 0.24
CA ARG A 42 -14.91 12.42 1.65
C ARG A 42 -13.67 13.28 1.76
N VAL A 43 -12.61 12.90 1.02
CA VAL A 43 -11.34 13.64 0.93
C VAL A 43 -11.57 15.09 0.50
N TYR A 44 -12.46 15.33 -0.47
CA TYR A 44 -12.79 16.68 -0.92
C TYR A 44 -13.39 17.57 0.18
N LYS A 45 -14.06 16.99 1.18
CA LYS A 45 -14.76 17.71 2.25
C LYS A 45 -13.96 17.80 3.54
N ASP A 46 -12.86 17.07 3.65
CA ASP A 46 -12.09 16.89 4.88
C ASP A 46 -10.59 16.95 4.57
N VAL A 47 -9.99 18.11 4.83
CA VAL A 47 -8.58 18.40 4.53
C VAL A 47 -7.64 17.55 5.38
N ASP A 48 -8.03 17.25 6.63
CA ASP A 48 -7.23 16.42 7.52
C ASP A 48 -7.22 14.98 7.03
N LEU A 49 -8.37 14.45 6.58
CA LEU A 49 -8.44 13.16 5.90
C LEU A 49 -7.61 13.15 4.62
N ALA A 50 -7.63 14.22 3.83
CA ALA A 50 -6.82 14.33 2.62
C ALA A 50 -5.31 14.22 2.93
N ALA A 51 -4.85 14.87 4.00
CA ALA A 51 -3.47 14.78 4.46
C ALA A 51 -3.10 13.34 4.89
N LEU A 52 -3.99 12.67 5.64
CA LEU A 52 -3.78 11.28 6.07
C LEU A 52 -3.78 10.30 4.89
N VAL A 53 -4.68 10.46 3.92
CA VAL A 53 -4.70 9.65 2.70
C VAL A 53 -3.40 9.83 1.90
N ARG A 54 -2.88 11.06 1.80
CA ARG A 54 -1.60 11.29 1.12
C ARG A 54 -0.42 10.68 1.87
N LEU A 55 -0.43 10.70 3.19
CA LEU A 55 0.56 10.01 4.00
C LEU A 55 0.49 8.49 3.80
N ASP A 56 -0.71 7.89 3.79
CA ASP A 56 -0.88 6.46 3.55
C ASP A 56 -0.39 6.05 2.15
N HIS A 57 -0.66 6.88 1.14
CA HIS A 57 -0.12 6.70 -0.20
C HIS A 57 1.41 6.64 -0.18
N TYR A 58 2.06 7.61 0.47
CA TYR A 58 3.52 7.65 0.57
C TYR A 58 4.10 6.39 1.24
N LEU A 59 3.43 5.86 2.27
CA LEU A 59 3.86 4.62 2.92
C LEU A 59 3.82 3.44 1.95
N HIS A 60 2.77 3.31 1.14
CA HIS A 60 2.66 2.24 0.13
C HIS A 60 3.67 2.41 -1.00
N GLU A 61 3.94 3.63 -1.46
CA GLU A 61 5.03 3.92 -2.41
C GLU A 61 6.38 3.48 -1.83
N GLY A 62 6.63 3.76 -0.55
CA GLY A 62 7.82 3.32 0.17
C GLY A 62 7.95 1.79 0.27
N ILE A 63 6.85 1.07 0.50
CA ILE A 63 6.82 -0.40 0.51
C ILE A 63 7.19 -0.96 -0.86
N VAL A 64 6.61 -0.42 -1.93
CA VAL A 64 6.92 -0.83 -3.32
C VAL A 64 8.40 -0.62 -3.62
N LEU A 65 8.92 0.56 -3.30
CA LEU A 65 10.33 0.88 -3.48
C LEU A 65 11.23 -0.06 -2.67
N ALA A 66 10.93 -0.31 -1.40
CA ALA A 66 11.73 -1.19 -0.56
C ALA A 66 11.79 -2.62 -1.13
N LYS A 67 10.67 -3.16 -1.65
CA LYS A 67 10.65 -4.45 -2.35
C LYS A 67 11.57 -4.43 -3.57
N GLN A 68 11.52 -3.38 -4.39
CA GLN A 68 12.40 -3.25 -5.56
C GLN A 68 13.88 -3.23 -5.15
N LEU A 69 14.22 -2.48 -4.08
CA LEU A 69 15.59 -2.39 -3.57
C LEU A 69 16.10 -3.71 -2.97
N GLU A 70 15.25 -4.50 -2.32
CA GLU A 70 15.58 -5.86 -1.86
C GLU A 70 16.03 -6.78 -3.01
N TYR A 71 15.43 -6.62 -4.19
CA TYR A 71 15.82 -7.36 -5.39
C TYR A 71 17.10 -6.84 -6.04
N MET A 72 17.33 -5.52 -6.00
CA MET A 72 18.49 -4.90 -6.63
C MET A 72 19.79 -5.10 -5.82
N THR A 73 19.70 -5.14 -4.50
CA THR A 73 20.89 -5.25 -3.66
C THR A 73 21.53 -6.64 -3.73
N GLN A 74 22.86 -6.65 -3.80
CA GLN A 74 23.68 -7.87 -3.76
C GLN A 74 24.16 -8.21 -2.35
N SER A 75 24.16 -7.22 -1.42
CA SER A 75 24.57 -7.42 -0.03
C SER A 75 23.42 -7.96 0.81
N GLU A 76 23.64 -9.11 1.44
CA GLU A 76 22.66 -9.73 2.34
C GLU A 76 22.39 -8.87 3.58
N GLU A 77 23.41 -8.20 4.12
CA GLU A 77 23.25 -7.27 5.25
C GLU A 77 22.35 -6.09 4.87
N VAL A 78 22.59 -5.49 3.71
CA VAL A 78 21.77 -4.38 3.20
C VAL A 78 20.34 -4.85 2.91
N ARG A 79 20.18 -6.06 2.34
CA ARG A 79 18.86 -6.66 2.08
C ARG A 79 18.04 -6.80 3.36
N LYS A 80 18.65 -7.34 4.43
CA LYS A 80 17.99 -7.48 5.74
C LYS A 80 17.56 -6.14 6.32
N ARG A 81 18.39 -5.10 6.16
CA ARG A 81 18.05 -3.75 6.62
C ARG A 81 16.87 -3.15 5.83
N ILE A 82 16.83 -3.34 4.52
CA ILE A 82 15.70 -2.87 3.70
C ILE A 82 14.43 -3.63 4.09
N GLU A 83 14.51 -4.95 4.27
CA GLU A 83 13.39 -5.77 4.72
C GLU A 83 12.85 -5.32 6.09
N GLU A 84 13.72 -4.99 7.04
CA GLU A 84 13.34 -4.45 8.34
C GLU A 84 12.53 -3.14 8.18
N ILE A 85 13.03 -2.20 7.37
CA ILE A 85 12.35 -0.93 7.10
C ILE A 85 11.02 -1.17 6.40
N ARG A 86 10.97 -2.06 5.40
CA ARG A 86 9.73 -2.42 4.71
C ARG A 86 8.68 -2.93 5.68
N ARG A 87 9.03 -3.83 6.60
CA ARG A 87 8.09 -4.36 7.60
C ARG A 87 7.55 -3.25 8.52
N GLN A 88 8.38 -2.28 8.87
CA GLN A 88 7.93 -1.11 9.65
C GLN A 88 6.92 -0.27 8.85
N LEU A 89 7.19 -0.02 7.57
CA LEU A 89 6.25 0.68 6.68
C LEU A 89 4.94 -0.10 6.53
N GLU A 90 4.99 -1.42 6.33
CA GLU A 90 3.80 -2.28 6.23
C GLU A 90 2.92 -2.20 7.48
N VAL A 91 3.51 -2.15 8.68
CA VAL A 91 2.76 -2.00 9.93
C VAL A 91 2.13 -0.61 10.04
N LEU A 92 2.86 0.45 9.69
CA LEU A 92 2.33 1.81 9.71
C LEU A 92 1.18 1.98 8.72
N ALA A 93 1.38 1.52 7.49
CA ALA A 93 0.40 1.62 6.42
C ALA A 93 -0.84 0.80 6.74
N ALA A 94 -0.70 -0.44 7.26
CA ALA A 94 -1.85 -1.24 7.67
C ALA A 94 -2.69 -0.56 8.77
N LYS A 95 -2.04 0.11 9.74
CA LYS A 95 -2.77 0.87 10.78
C LYS A 95 -3.50 2.07 10.18
N LEU A 96 -2.81 2.86 9.37
CA LEU A 96 -3.35 4.08 8.80
C LEU A 96 -4.43 3.81 7.76
N THR A 97 -4.25 2.85 6.84
CA THR A 97 -5.29 2.38 5.92
C THR A 97 -6.56 2.00 6.70
N ASN A 98 -6.46 1.20 7.77
CA ASN A 98 -7.64 0.81 8.56
C ASN A 98 -8.33 2.01 9.21
N GLU A 99 -7.57 2.98 9.73
CA GLU A 99 -8.11 4.20 10.32
C GLU A 99 -8.88 5.05 9.30
N ILE A 100 -8.28 5.36 8.15
CA ILE A 100 -8.89 6.24 7.15
C ILE A 100 -10.07 5.56 6.42
N THR A 101 -10.03 4.24 6.29
CA THR A 101 -11.06 3.44 5.62
C THR A 101 -12.16 2.92 6.55
N ALA A 102 -12.09 3.16 7.87
CA ALA A 102 -13.05 2.62 8.85
C ALA A 102 -14.54 2.94 8.57
N LYS A 103 -14.81 3.97 7.76
CA LYS A 103 -16.14 4.44 7.37
C LYS A 103 -16.38 4.35 5.85
N VAL A 104 -15.60 3.55 5.12
CA VAL A 104 -15.70 3.29 3.66
C VAL A 104 -16.39 1.96 3.39
#